data_AF-A0A8T3XLV9-F1
#
_entry.id   AF-A0A8T3XLV9-F1
#
_cell.length_a   1.000
_cell.length_b   1.000
_cell.length_c   1.000
_cell.angle_alpha   90.00
_cell.angle_beta   90.00
_cell.angle_gamma   90.00
#
_symmetry.space_group_name_H-M   'P 1'
#
loop_
_entity.id
_entity.type
_entity.pdbx_description
1 polymer ?
#
loop_
_entity_poly.entity_id
_entity_poly.type
_entity_poly.pdbx_seq_one_letter_code
_entity_poly.pdbx_strand_id
1 'polypeptide(L)' 'MLPNIEDYEEFVGKEKIEQIKDLAVKLEGKHIVNVNSSYSGGGVAEILNSIVVLMNRLGIDTKDKHHRQG' A
#
# COMPACT_ATOMS: atom_id res chain seq x y z
N MET A 1 10.84 -4.55 11.66
CA MET A 1 10.18 -3.23 11.56
C MET A 1 9.44 -3.21 10.23
N LEU A 2 8.17 -2.78 10.17
CA LEU A 2 7.47 -2.64 8.88
C LEU A 2 7.99 -1.38 8.15
N PRO A 3 8.06 -1.38 6.81
CA PRO A 3 8.57 -0.23 6.07
C PRO A 3 7.66 0.99 6.25
N ASN A 4 8.26 2.16 6.36
CA ASN A 4 7.64 3.47 6.25
C ASN A 4 7.87 4.04 4.86
N ILE A 5 7.06 5.02 4.44
CA ILE A 5 7.32 5.70 3.18
C ILE A 5 8.60 6.55 3.25
N GLU A 6 8.94 7.06 4.43
CA GLU A 6 10.16 7.83 4.70
C GLU A 6 11.44 7.02 4.46
N ASP A 7 11.37 5.69 4.61
CA ASP A 7 12.51 4.80 4.34
C ASP A 7 12.92 4.84 2.84
N TYR A 8 12.08 5.41 1.98
CA TYR A 8 12.34 5.55 0.54
C TYR A 8 12.86 6.93 0.13
N GLU A 9 12.97 7.89 1.07
CA GLU A 9 13.37 9.27 0.76
C GLU A 9 14.73 9.35 0.04
N GLU A 10 15.70 8.51 0.43
CA GLU A 10 17.02 8.50 -0.19
C GLU A 10 17.00 8.11 -1.68
N PHE A 11 15.97 7.38 -2.13
CA PHE A 11 15.86 6.90 -3.51
C PHE A 11 15.03 7.81 -4.40
N VAL A 12 13.96 8.42 -3.86
CA VAL A 12 12.98 9.19 -4.64
C VAL A 12 12.96 10.68 -4.31
N GLY A 13 13.68 11.09 -3.27
CA GLY A 13 13.73 12.46 -2.77
C GLY A 13 12.51 12.86 -1.95
N LYS A 14 12.74 13.82 -1.04
CA LYS A 14 11.72 14.36 -0.12
C LYS A 14 10.46 14.87 -0.81
N GLU A 15 10.59 15.54 -1.95
CA GLU A 15 9.45 16.10 -2.68
C GLU A 15 8.43 15.01 -3.05
N LYS A 16 8.90 13.81 -3.45
CA LYS A 16 8.02 12.70 -3.81
C LYS A 16 7.32 12.12 -2.59
N ILE A 17 8.03 12.02 -1.47
CA ILE A 17 7.48 11.56 -0.19
C ILE A 17 6.34 12.47 0.28
N GLU A 18 6.55 13.79 0.26
CA GLU A 18 5.53 14.74 0.69
C GLU A 18 4.33 14.75 -0.26
N GLN A 19 4.54 14.65 -1.58
CA GLN A 19 3.43 14.50 -2.55
C GLN A 19 2.56 13.26 -2.24
N ILE A 20 3.18 12.13 -1.87
CA ILE A 20 2.44 10.91 -1.51
C ILE A 20 1.62 11.13 -0.23
N LYS A 21 2.19 11.78 0.78
CA LYS A 21 1.48 12.11 2.03
C LYS A 21 0.28 13.03 1.77
N ASP A 22 0.47 14.07 0.97
CA ASP A 22 -0.61 15.02 0.61
C ASP A 22 -1.76 14.33 -0.13
N LEU A 23 -1.46 13.34 -0.97
CA LEU A 23 -2.48 12.53 -1.62
C LEU A 23 -3.17 11.57 -0.65
N ALA A 24 -2.44 11.00 0.31
CA ALA A 24 -3.00 10.10 1.31
C ALA A 24 -4.03 10.80 2.22
N VAL A 25 -3.78 12.06 2.60
CA VAL A 25 -4.74 12.87 3.38
C VAL A 25 -6.10 12.97 2.69
N LYS A 26 -6.13 13.05 1.36
CA LYS A 26 -7.39 13.11 0.60
C LYS A 26 -8.19 11.80 0.64
N LEU A 27 -7.55 10.70 1.03
CA LEU A 27 -8.14 9.37 1.15
C LEU A 27 -8.46 9.01 2.60
N GLU A 28 -8.21 9.91 3.56
CA GLU A 28 -8.51 9.66 4.97
C GLU A 28 -9.99 9.31 5.17
N GLY A 29 -10.25 8.30 6.01
CA GLY A 29 -11.59 7.76 6.26
C GLY A 29 -12.20 6.94 5.12
N LYS A 30 -11.47 6.69 4.02
CA LYS A 30 -11.87 5.72 2.98
C LYS A 30 -11.33 4.33 3.33
N HIS A 31 -12.12 3.32 3.00
CA HIS A 31 -11.73 1.92 3.09
C HIS A 31 -11.53 1.34 1.68
N ILE A 32 -10.31 0.92 1.37
CA ILE A 32 -9.89 0.43 0.05
C ILE A 32 -9.66 -1.08 0.12
N VAL A 33 -10.23 -1.80 -0.86
CA VAL A 33 -10.06 -3.25 -0.98
C VAL A 33 -9.44 -3.58 -2.32
N ASN A 34 -8.23 -4.15 -2.29
CA ASN A 34 -7.64 -4.77 -3.46
C ASN A 34 -8.20 -6.18 -3.60
N VAL A 35 -8.59 -6.58 -4.82
CA VAL A 35 -9.11 -7.92 -5.11
C VAL A 35 -8.25 -8.59 -6.16
N ASN A 36 -7.71 -9.77 -5.85
CA ASN A 36 -6.86 -10.56 -6.75
C ASN A 36 -7.29 -12.03 -6.79
N SER A 37 -6.71 -12.82 -7.70
CA SER A 37 -7.02 -14.24 -7.91
C SER A 37 -6.05 -15.21 -7.23
N SER A 38 -5.00 -14.71 -6.56
CA SER A 38 -3.91 -15.54 -6.04
C SER A 38 -3.51 -15.11 -4.62
N TYR A 39 -3.60 -16.05 -3.67
CA TYR A 39 -3.29 -15.83 -2.25
C TYR A 39 -1.78 -15.74 -1.95
N SER A 40 -0.98 -16.52 -2.68
CA SER A 40 0.44 -16.70 -2.40
C SER A 40 1.16 -17.17 -3.65
N GLY A 41 2.30 -16.55 -3.95
CA GLY A 41 3.11 -16.89 -5.12
C GLY A 41 2.72 -16.10 -6.36
N GLY A 42 3.67 -15.30 -6.86
CA GLY A 42 3.53 -14.45 -8.05
C GLY A 42 3.70 -12.96 -7.72
N GLY A 43 4.25 -12.20 -8.68
CA GLY A 43 4.69 -10.81 -8.44
C GLY A 43 3.58 -9.84 -7.99
N VAL A 44 2.31 -10.09 -8.35
CA VAL A 44 1.19 -9.24 -7.92
C VAL A 44 0.92 -9.39 -6.42
N ALA A 45 0.94 -10.62 -5.89
CA ALA A 45 0.71 -10.85 -4.46
C ALA A 45 1.84 -10.24 -3.61
N GLU A 46 3.09 -10.32 -4.10
CA GLU A 46 4.26 -9.71 -3.45
C GLU A 46 4.17 -8.18 -3.40
N ILE A 47 3.76 -7.56 -4.51
CA ILE A 47 3.55 -6.11 -4.59
C ILE A 47 2.41 -5.67 -3.65
N LEU A 48 1.27 -6.37 -3.68
CA LEU A 48 0.12 -6.01 -2.85
C LEU A 48 0.42 -6.12 -1.36
N ASN A 49 1.20 -7.13 -0.93
CA ASN A 49 1.66 -7.24 0.45
C ASN A 49 2.44 -6.00 0.91
N SER A 50 3.27 -5.44 0.03
CA SER A 50 4.07 -4.26 0.35
C SER A 50 3.23 -2.97 0.32
N ILE A 51 2.39 -2.82 -0.70
CA ILE A 51 1.52 -1.64 -0.89
C ILE A 51 0.50 -1.52 0.24
N VAL A 52 -0.14 -2.61 0.64
CA VAL A 52 -1.15 -2.58 1.71
C VAL A 52 -0.53 -2.10 3.02
N VAL A 53 0.69 -2.54 3.36
CA VAL A 53 1.39 -2.06 4.55
C VAL A 53 1.65 -0.55 4.45
N LEU A 54 2.21 -0.08 3.34
CA LEU A 54 2.53 1.34 3.17
C LEU A 54 1.28 2.23 3.20
N MET A 55 0.19 1.82 2.55
CA MET A 55 -1.08 2.56 2.57
C MET A 55 -1.67 2.66 3.98
N ASN A 56 -1.64 1.57 4.75
CA ASN A 56 -2.09 1.60 6.15
C ASN A 56 -1.21 2.51 7.02
N ARG A 57 0.10 2.57 6.78
CA ARG A 57 0.99 3.49 7.50
C ARG A 57 0.77 4.95 7.15
N LEU A 58 0.27 5.22 5.95
CA LEU A 58 -0.20 6.55 5.52
C LEU A 58 -1.60 6.89 6.05
N GLY A 59 -2.20 6.05 6.90
CA GLY A 59 -3.52 6.28 7.50
C GLY A 59 -4.70 5.86 6.61
N ILE A 60 -4.44 5.14 5.51
CA ILE A 60 -5.49 4.69 4.58
C ILE A 60 -5.90 3.25 4.95
N ASP A 61 -7.13 3.06 5.41
CA ASP A 61 -7.67 1.74 5.75
C ASP A 61 -7.73 0.85 4.50
N THR A 62 -6.75 -0.04 4.38
CA THR A 62 -6.52 -0.83 3.16
C THR A 62 -6.38 -2.30 3.49
N LYS A 63 -7.07 -3.15 2.73
CA LYS A 63 -6.92 -4.61 2.83
C LYS A 63 -6.81 -5.28 1.48
N ASP A 64 -6.10 -6.40 1.44
CA ASP A 64 -6.11 -7.32 0.32
C ASP A 64 -7.17 -8.40 0.54
N LYS A 65 -7.95 -8.71 -0.49
CA LYS A 65 -8.97 -9.76 -0.47
C LYS A 65 -8.75 -10.68 -1.66
N HIS A 66 -8.52 -11.94 -1.35
CA HIS A 66 -8.33 -12.97 -2.37
C HIS A 66 -9.68 -13.53 -2.82
N HIS A 67 -9.90 -13.58 -4.12
CA HIS A 67 -10.97 -14.36 -4.73
C HIS A 67 -10.52 -15.82 -4.75
N ARG A 68 -11.13 -16.67 -3.90
CA ARG A 68 -10.97 -18.11 -4.03
C ARG A 68 -11.64 -18.53 -5.34
N GLN A 69 -10.86 -18.89 -6.35
CA GLN A 69 -11.38 -19.78 -7.38
C GLN A 69 -11.62 -21.13 -6.72
N GLY A 70 -12.88 -21.58 -6.75
CA GLY A 70 -13.28 -22.89 -6.28
C GLY A 70 -12.74 -24.01 -7.15
#